data_AF-W5NBM8-F1
#
_entry.id   AF-W5NBM8-F1
#
_cell.length_a   1.000
_cell.length_b   1.000
_cell.length_c   1.000
_cell.angle_alpha   90.00
_cell.angle_beta   90.00
_cell.angle_gamma   90.00
#
_symmetry.space_group_name_H-M   'P 1'
#
loop_
_entity.id
_entity.type
_entity.pdbx_description
1 polymer ?
#
loop_
_entity_poly.entity_id
_entity_poly.type
_entity_poly.pdbx_seq_one_letter_code
_entity_poly.pdbx_strand_id
1 'polypeptide(L)'
;MIKDIVITEHPVSVCVPQNYPVTLSCRAIGKGTLQYQWFQAENEEVPGAAHPDLVTTAKKTQVYICRVNDQHSNCVFSDWVKVKVRDVLRPGIPAPWLGEPHIVAHPTSLSVRPGETAALQCTAFGIPAPHYQWYKNGNLMQGETGETLLIRNANKNQEGTYLCSVSNVHEEKWTEPADSETLPPDKNCWSVGLATDKVALLIGNLNYSNHPNLIAPMIDVHELANLLQQLGFRVVSLLDLTKQEMCAVIDEFLQLLDRGVYALFYYAGHGYECPGRNYLVPIDAPQPYRRENCISVQRIMRSMQEKRTALNVVLLDTCRKWYNQGCVPSEIRSLAPLGNTVYGYATCEDAEAYEVQDGERSSGIFTKYLNKHILSPEKVTRVLERVLEDLGRDPLITGKQVMEIKHTLKDPRALTDRICTTGHTMELQLRNLYWKHTNELPERRVLVFPCGAEVELSFSALFSNVMIAFASLKRAGRGAADCSLSLRSEPAMEDVFSNMEDRSGGMDSLLLSGADNPDSSLRLCGLQNLQKSLVIRLDLHYTDSDSKLRRVETREEDIGKPLVARSELHRRGQGRGPAARECRAAGASFRPSTRKAENARDPVSKRHTAQGNEPEENDENEPLDCAA
;
A
#
# COMPACT_ATOMS: atom_id res chain seq x y z
N MET A 1 -28.13 41.21 -45.75
CA MET A 1 -29.59 40.99 -45.65
C MET A 1 -29.83 39.50 -45.85
N ILE A 2 -30.16 38.77 -44.80
CA ILE A 2 -30.32 37.31 -44.81
C ILE A 2 -31.70 37.00 -45.41
N LYS A 3 -31.75 36.25 -46.53
CA LYS A 3 -33.00 35.91 -47.22
C LYS A 3 -33.65 34.62 -46.71
N ASP A 4 -32.87 33.74 -46.08
CA ASP A 4 -33.29 32.38 -45.70
C ASP A 4 -33.10 32.14 -44.19
N ILE A 5 -33.79 31.13 -43.63
CA ILE A 5 -33.58 30.72 -42.23
C ILE A 5 -32.17 30.13 -42.09
N VAL A 6 -31.39 30.60 -41.12
CA VAL A 6 -30.04 30.09 -40.82
C VAL A 6 -29.96 29.72 -39.36
N ILE A 7 -29.63 28.47 -39.05
CA ILE A 7 -29.36 28.03 -37.68
C ILE A 7 -27.98 28.55 -37.27
N THR A 8 -27.92 29.30 -36.17
CA THR A 8 -26.69 29.91 -35.64
C THR A 8 -26.09 29.11 -34.48
N GLU A 9 -26.91 28.33 -33.79
CA GLU A 9 -26.47 27.41 -32.73
C GLU A 9 -27.17 26.08 -32.96
N HIS A 10 -26.37 25.08 -33.31
CA HIS A 10 -26.84 23.71 -33.38
C HIS A 10 -26.72 23.07 -31.99
N PRO A 11 -27.66 22.19 -31.62
CA PRO A 11 -27.51 21.46 -30.38
C PRO A 11 -26.28 20.55 -30.45
N VAL A 12 -25.76 20.19 -29.27
CA VAL A 12 -24.60 19.31 -29.14
C VAL A 12 -24.98 17.95 -28.56
N SER A 13 -24.31 16.89 -29.01
CA SER A 13 -24.47 15.57 -28.39
C SER A 13 -23.92 15.58 -26.97
N VAL A 14 -24.52 14.79 -26.08
CA VAL A 14 -24.19 14.75 -24.64
C VAL A 14 -24.11 13.30 -24.16
N CYS A 15 -23.29 13.04 -23.14
CA CYS A 15 -23.22 11.75 -22.46
C CYS A 15 -23.45 11.99 -20.97
N VAL A 16 -24.55 11.49 -20.42
CA VAL A 16 -24.95 11.79 -19.04
C VAL A 16 -25.42 10.53 -18.29
N PRO A 17 -25.35 10.51 -16.95
CA PRO A 17 -25.93 9.44 -16.15
C PRO A 17 -27.46 9.35 -16.29
N GLN A 18 -28.02 8.18 -15.99
CA GLN A 18 -29.46 7.97 -16.06
C GLN A 18 -30.24 8.97 -15.18
N ASN A 19 -31.28 9.58 -15.75
CA ASN A 19 -32.13 10.60 -15.13
C ASN A 19 -31.44 11.95 -14.85
N TYR A 20 -30.25 12.19 -15.40
CA TYR A 20 -29.63 13.52 -15.33
C TYR A 20 -30.36 14.50 -16.27
N PRO A 21 -30.79 15.68 -15.80
CA PRO A 21 -31.44 16.68 -16.66
C PRO A 21 -30.41 17.34 -17.58
N VAL A 22 -30.72 17.40 -18.88
CA VAL A 22 -29.87 18.09 -19.87
C VAL A 22 -30.70 19.03 -20.71
N THR A 23 -30.11 20.17 -21.07
CA THR A 23 -30.71 21.17 -21.96
C THR A 23 -30.04 21.07 -23.33
N LEU A 24 -30.83 20.86 -24.37
CA LEU A 24 -30.41 20.95 -25.77
C LEU A 24 -30.86 22.30 -26.33
N SER A 25 -29.94 23.06 -26.91
CA SER A 25 -30.20 24.41 -27.40
C SER A 25 -30.12 24.47 -28.92
N CYS A 26 -31.11 25.09 -29.56
CA CYS A 26 -31.10 25.40 -30.98
C CYS A 26 -31.44 26.88 -31.17
N ARG A 27 -30.62 27.64 -31.90
CA ARG A 27 -30.88 29.06 -32.20
C ARG A 27 -30.80 29.29 -33.70
N ALA A 28 -31.69 30.12 -34.22
CA ALA A 28 -31.72 30.47 -35.63
C ALA A 28 -32.07 31.93 -35.84
N ILE A 29 -31.66 32.46 -36.99
CA ILE A 29 -31.97 33.79 -37.49
C ILE A 29 -32.71 33.68 -38.82
N GLY A 30 -33.71 34.53 -39.03
CA GLY A 30 -34.56 34.53 -40.21
C GLY A 30 -35.47 35.75 -40.24
N LYS A 31 -36.26 35.89 -41.31
CA LYS A 31 -37.19 37.02 -41.46
C LYS A 31 -38.51 36.71 -40.74
N GLY A 32 -38.82 37.49 -39.70
CA GLY A 32 -40.07 37.37 -38.93
C GLY A 32 -39.95 36.44 -37.73
N THR A 33 -41.08 36.08 -37.12
CA THR A 33 -41.11 35.20 -35.95
C THR A 33 -40.83 33.75 -36.36
N LEU A 34 -39.84 33.14 -35.73
CA LEU A 34 -39.48 31.73 -35.93
C LEU A 34 -40.22 30.85 -34.91
N GLN A 35 -40.64 29.68 -35.37
CA GLN A 35 -41.24 28.63 -34.56
C GLN A 35 -40.29 27.44 -34.49
N TYR A 36 -40.25 26.79 -33.32
CA TYR A 36 -39.38 25.65 -33.05
C TYR A 36 -40.25 24.43 -32.77
N GLN A 37 -39.78 23.25 -33.15
CA GLN A 37 -40.39 21.99 -32.75
C GLN A 37 -39.31 20.91 -32.67
N TRP A 38 -39.21 20.24 -31.53
CA TRP A 38 -38.29 19.12 -31.37
C TRP A 38 -38.93 17.77 -31.72
N PHE A 39 -38.11 16.91 -32.30
CA PHE A 39 -38.45 15.55 -32.69
C PHE A 39 -37.46 14.59 -32.04
N GLN A 40 -37.94 13.39 -31.69
CA GLN A 40 -37.10 12.27 -31.28
C GLN A 40 -36.95 11.26 -32.45
N ALA A 41 -36.22 10.16 -32.23
CA ALA A 41 -36.12 9.08 -33.23
C ALA A 41 -37.49 8.71 -33.84
N GLU A 42 -37.48 8.29 -35.11
CA GLU A 42 -38.68 7.93 -35.88
C GLU A 42 -39.61 9.12 -36.22
N ASN A 43 -39.10 10.35 -36.13
CA ASN A 43 -39.83 11.61 -36.42
C ASN A 43 -41.06 11.82 -35.52
N GLU A 44 -41.06 11.25 -34.32
CA GLU A 44 -42.09 11.52 -33.34
C GLU A 44 -41.89 12.92 -32.74
N GLU A 45 -42.96 13.74 -32.75
CA GLU A 45 -42.95 15.05 -32.11
C GLU A 45 -42.85 14.90 -30.59
N VAL A 46 -41.93 15.64 -29.99
CA VAL A 46 -41.88 15.77 -28.52
C VAL A 46 -42.97 16.76 -28.10
N PRO A 47 -44.03 16.32 -27.40
CA PRO A 47 -45.17 17.20 -27.10
C PRO A 47 -44.75 18.40 -26.25
N GLY A 48 -45.14 19.61 -26.68
CA GLY A 48 -44.85 20.85 -25.95
C GLY A 48 -43.42 21.38 -26.12
N ALA A 49 -42.57 20.71 -26.89
CA ALA A 49 -41.21 21.16 -27.16
C ALA A 49 -41.16 22.21 -28.31
N ALA A 50 -41.87 23.32 -28.12
CA ALA A 50 -42.03 24.39 -29.12
C ALA A 50 -41.05 25.57 -28.91
N HIS A 51 -39.98 25.36 -28.13
CA HIS A 51 -39.03 26.38 -27.74
C HIS A 51 -37.61 26.09 -28.26
N PRO A 52 -36.75 27.13 -28.34
CA PRO A 52 -35.34 26.99 -28.70
C PRO A 52 -34.57 25.99 -27.82
N ASP A 53 -34.97 25.86 -26.54
CA ASP A 53 -34.34 24.95 -25.58
C ASP A 53 -35.26 23.78 -25.24
N LEU A 54 -34.72 22.57 -25.29
CA LEU A 54 -35.37 21.34 -24.86
C LEU A 54 -34.67 20.80 -23.61
N VAL A 55 -35.38 20.81 -22.48
CA VAL A 55 -34.92 20.16 -21.25
C VAL A 55 -35.45 18.72 -21.23
N THR A 56 -34.55 17.74 -21.21
CA THR A 56 -34.90 16.31 -21.20
C THR A 56 -34.17 15.54 -20.09
N THR A 57 -34.86 14.53 -19.55
CA THR A 57 -34.32 13.57 -18.56
C THR A 57 -34.42 12.16 -19.13
N ALA A 58 -33.53 11.87 -20.08
CA ALA A 58 -33.59 10.61 -20.81
C ALA A 58 -33.23 9.40 -19.92
N LYS A 59 -34.08 8.37 -19.94
CA LYS A 59 -33.82 7.07 -19.27
C LYS A 59 -33.05 6.08 -20.15
N LYS A 60 -33.08 6.30 -21.46
CA LYS A 60 -32.42 5.49 -22.50
C LYS A 60 -31.76 6.43 -23.49
N THR A 61 -30.74 5.94 -24.19
CA THR A 61 -30.08 6.72 -25.24
C THR A 61 -31.07 7.05 -26.35
N GLN A 62 -31.19 8.33 -26.68
CA GLN A 62 -32.15 8.84 -27.66
C GLN A 62 -31.46 9.88 -28.56
N VAL A 63 -31.98 10.05 -29.78
CA VAL A 63 -31.56 11.12 -30.68
C VAL A 63 -32.65 12.17 -30.81
N TYR A 64 -32.25 13.44 -30.95
CA TYR A 64 -33.14 14.57 -31.12
C TYR A 64 -32.72 15.43 -32.30
N ILE A 65 -33.69 16.08 -32.92
CA ILE A 65 -33.50 17.11 -33.94
C ILE A 65 -34.50 18.24 -33.73
N CYS A 66 -34.08 19.47 -34.00
CA CYS A 66 -34.95 20.64 -33.91
C CYS A 66 -35.32 21.10 -35.32
N ARG A 67 -36.62 21.29 -35.56
CA ARG A 67 -37.15 21.96 -36.75
C ARG A 67 -37.38 23.43 -36.42
N VAL A 68 -36.89 24.30 -37.27
CA VAL A 68 -37.16 25.74 -37.23
C VAL A 68 -37.96 26.14 -38.48
N ASN A 69 -39.10 26.77 -38.30
CA ASN A 69 -39.93 27.28 -39.40
C ASN A 69 -40.27 28.76 -39.27
N ASP A 70 -40.46 29.42 -40.41
CA ASP A 70 -40.93 30.81 -40.46
C ASP A 70 -42.46 30.89 -40.71
N GLN A 71 -42.95 32.12 -40.84
CA GLN A 71 -44.36 32.41 -41.12
C GLN A 71 -44.81 32.04 -42.54
N HIS A 72 -43.86 31.77 -43.46
CA HIS A 72 -44.12 31.39 -44.85
C HIS A 72 -43.99 29.88 -45.08
N SER A 73 -43.93 29.09 -43.99
CA SER A 73 -43.75 27.62 -44.00
C SER A 73 -42.40 27.15 -44.59
N ASN A 74 -41.39 28.01 -44.64
CA ASN A 74 -40.02 27.55 -44.90
C ASN A 74 -39.52 26.80 -43.65
N CYS A 75 -38.86 25.67 -43.81
CA CYS A 75 -38.35 24.87 -42.70
C CYS A 75 -36.88 24.48 -42.88
N VAL A 76 -36.11 24.59 -41.81
CA VAL A 76 -34.72 24.11 -41.71
C VAL A 76 -34.62 23.25 -40.46
N PHE A 77 -33.82 22.19 -40.54
CA PHE A 77 -33.58 21.28 -39.42
C PHE A 77 -32.17 21.48 -38.88
N SER A 78 -32.02 21.36 -37.56
CA SER A 78 -30.71 21.26 -36.91
C SER A 78 -30.00 19.96 -37.26
N ASP A 79 -28.76 19.81 -36.80
CA ASP A 79 -28.13 18.50 -36.81
C ASP A 79 -28.81 17.57 -35.79
N TRP A 80 -28.75 16.27 -36.09
CA TRP A 80 -29.14 15.24 -35.14
C TRP A 80 -28.15 15.20 -33.98
N VAL A 81 -28.67 15.27 -32.76
CA VAL A 81 -27.87 15.13 -31.53
C VAL A 81 -28.25 13.89 -30.78
N LYS A 82 -27.25 13.25 -30.18
CA LYS A 82 -27.43 12.05 -29.37
C LYS A 82 -27.30 12.41 -27.90
N VAL A 83 -28.33 12.09 -27.13
CA VAL A 83 -28.30 12.07 -25.67
C VAL A 83 -27.99 10.64 -25.26
N LYS A 84 -26.70 10.34 -25.03
CA LYS A 84 -26.24 9.01 -24.60
C LYS A 84 -26.43 8.88 -23.10
N VAL A 85 -27.19 7.86 -22.69
CA VAL A 85 -27.48 7.59 -21.28
C VAL A 85 -26.61 6.43 -20.79
N ARG A 86 -25.95 6.62 -19.66
CA ARG A 86 -25.15 5.58 -18.99
C ARG A 86 -25.77 5.15 -17.68
N ASP A 87 -25.87 3.83 -17.50
CA ASP A 87 -26.17 3.21 -16.21
C ASP A 87 -24.87 3.15 -15.41
N VAL A 88 -24.67 4.15 -14.55
CA VAL A 88 -23.51 4.22 -13.66
C VAL A 88 -24.00 3.82 -12.28
N LEU A 89 -23.48 2.70 -11.75
CA LEU A 89 -23.60 2.35 -10.34
C LEU A 89 -22.91 3.47 -9.54
N ARG A 90 -23.69 4.46 -9.11
CA ARG A 90 -23.28 5.71 -8.44
C ARG A 90 -21.88 5.65 -7.80
N PRO A 91 -20.96 6.50 -8.28
CA PRO A 91 -20.45 7.56 -7.43
C PRO A 91 -21.15 8.87 -7.84
N GLY A 92 -21.47 9.72 -6.87
CA GLY A 92 -22.11 11.00 -7.12
C GLY A 92 -21.27 11.86 -8.07
N ILE A 93 -21.91 12.44 -9.08
CA ILE A 93 -21.34 13.54 -9.86
C ILE A 93 -20.93 14.64 -8.85
N PRO A 94 -19.68 15.13 -8.84
CA PRO A 94 -19.30 16.26 -8.00
C PRO A 94 -20.22 17.45 -8.28
N ALA A 95 -20.82 18.03 -7.24
CA ALA A 95 -21.65 19.23 -7.40
C ALA A 95 -20.80 20.48 -7.05
N PRO A 96 -20.78 21.53 -7.90
CA PRO A 96 -21.44 21.64 -9.21
C PRO A 96 -20.61 21.01 -10.35
N TRP A 97 -21.25 20.21 -11.21
CA TRP A 97 -20.67 19.69 -12.45
C TRP A 97 -21.13 20.56 -13.61
N LEU A 98 -20.19 21.08 -14.39
CA LEU A 98 -20.45 22.05 -15.45
C LEU A 98 -20.48 21.42 -16.84
N GLY A 99 -20.25 20.11 -16.92
CA GLY A 99 -20.22 19.37 -18.18
C GLY A 99 -18.82 18.90 -18.57
N GLU A 100 -17.81 19.18 -17.77
CA GLU A 100 -16.45 18.72 -17.99
C GLU A 100 -16.36 17.17 -18.02
N PRO A 101 -15.45 16.55 -18.79
CA PRO A 101 -15.37 15.11 -18.90
C PRO A 101 -15.07 14.46 -17.55
N HIS A 102 -15.77 13.38 -17.25
CA HIS A 102 -15.54 12.60 -16.04
C HIS A 102 -15.37 11.13 -16.42
N ILE A 103 -14.15 10.62 -16.22
CA ILE A 103 -13.80 9.22 -16.50
C ILE A 103 -14.35 8.36 -15.37
N VAL A 104 -15.24 7.42 -15.72
CA VAL A 104 -15.89 6.48 -14.80
C VAL A 104 -15.17 5.13 -14.81
N ALA A 105 -14.59 4.74 -15.94
CA ALA A 105 -13.83 3.51 -16.06
C ALA A 105 -12.53 3.76 -16.83
N HIS A 106 -11.42 3.46 -16.16
CA HIS A 106 -10.09 3.42 -16.75
C HIS A 106 -9.85 2.07 -17.44
N PRO A 107 -9.00 2.02 -18.49
CA PRO A 107 -8.60 0.76 -19.10
C PRO A 107 -7.84 -0.11 -18.09
N THR A 108 -8.04 -1.42 -18.18
CA THR A 108 -7.36 -2.40 -17.30
C THR A 108 -6.30 -3.13 -18.10
N SER A 109 -5.07 -3.21 -17.56
CA SER A 109 -3.98 -3.96 -18.17
C SER A 109 -4.37 -5.42 -18.40
N LEU A 110 -3.89 -6.01 -19.51
CA LEU A 110 -4.29 -7.32 -19.96
C LEU A 110 -3.13 -8.10 -20.58
N SER A 111 -3.16 -9.42 -20.44
CA SER A 111 -2.23 -10.33 -21.08
C SER A 111 -2.97 -11.13 -22.15
N VAL A 112 -2.53 -11.06 -23.40
CA VAL A 112 -3.24 -11.62 -24.57
C VAL A 112 -2.43 -12.73 -25.19
N ARG A 113 -3.08 -13.83 -25.58
CA ARG A 113 -2.36 -14.87 -26.33
C ARG A 113 -2.04 -14.38 -27.74
N PRO A 114 -0.93 -14.82 -28.35
CA PRO A 114 -0.61 -14.49 -29.72
C PRO A 114 -1.77 -14.86 -30.66
N GLY A 115 -2.20 -13.91 -31.49
CA GLY A 115 -3.30 -14.07 -32.43
C GLY A 115 -4.70 -13.78 -31.89
N GLU A 116 -4.89 -13.66 -30.57
CA GLU A 116 -6.19 -13.31 -29.99
C GLU A 116 -6.49 -11.81 -30.13
N THR A 117 -7.78 -11.47 -29.96
CA THR A 117 -8.24 -10.07 -29.93
C THR A 117 -8.62 -9.71 -28.51
N ALA A 118 -8.10 -8.59 -28.00
CA ALA A 118 -8.44 -8.04 -26.70
C ALA A 118 -9.01 -6.64 -26.81
N ALA A 119 -9.72 -6.20 -25.77
CA ALA A 119 -10.39 -4.90 -25.75
C ALA A 119 -10.00 -4.12 -24.49
N LEU A 120 -9.44 -2.93 -24.68
CA LEU A 120 -9.27 -1.94 -23.62
C LEU A 120 -10.45 -0.98 -23.64
N GLN A 121 -11.07 -0.74 -22.49
CA GLN A 121 -12.27 0.09 -22.39
C GLN A 121 -11.99 1.35 -21.56
N CYS A 122 -12.35 2.51 -22.11
CA CYS A 122 -12.42 3.78 -21.43
C CYS A 122 -13.87 4.26 -21.45
N THR A 123 -14.44 4.63 -20.29
CA THR A 123 -15.81 5.13 -20.22
C THR A 123 -15.84 6.45 -19.48
N ALA A 124 -16.42 7.47 -20.10
CA ALA A 124 -16.62 8.79 -19.51
C ALA A 124 -17.99 9.40 -19.85
N PHE A 125 -18.41 10.37 -19.04
CA PHE A 125 -19.56 11.25 -19.31
C PHE A 125 -19.11 12.72 -19.43
N GLY A 126 -19.93 13.56 -20.07
CA GLY A 126 -19.56 14.92 -20.48
C GLY A 126 -20.71 15.64 -21.21
N ILE A 127 -20.77 16.97 -21.05
CA ILE A 127 -21.65 17.88 -21.78
C ILE A 127 -20.75 19.01 -22.35
N PRO A 128 -20.41 19.03 -23.65
CA PRO A 128 -20.75 18.06 -24.69
C PRO A 128 -20.14 16.67 -24.46
N ALA A 129 -20.66 15.67 -25.18
CA ALA A 129 -20.18 14.30 -25.14
C ALA A 129 -18.66 14.27 -25.43
N PRO A 130 -17.88 13.54 -24.63
CA PRO A 130 -16.44 13.58 -24.76
C PRO A 130 -15.95 12.85 -26.02
N HIS A 131 -14.91 13.38 -26.63
CA HIS A 131 -14.10 12.75 -27.68
C HIS A 131 -13.03 11.87 -27.02
N TYR A 132 -12.74 10.72 -27.62
CA TYR A 132 -11.72 9.79 -27.14
C TYR A 132 -10.55 9.76 -28.11
N GLN A 133 -9.34 9.59 -27.60
CA GLN A 133 -8.17 9.36 -28.43
C GLN A 133 -7.18 8.45 -27.71
N TRP A 134 -6.80 7.34 -28.35
CA TRP A 134 -5.86 6.38 -27.78
C TRP A 134 -4.41 6.68 -28.15
N TYR A 135 -3.53 6.34 -27.21
CA TYR A 135 -2.09 6.46 -27.31
C TYR A 135 -1.44 5.14 -26.90
N LYS A 136 -0.33 4.81 -27.54
CA LYS A 136 0.50 3.66 -27.22
C LYS A 136 1.96 4.07 -27.07
N ASN A 137 2.54 3.79 -25.91
CA ASN A 137 3.92 4.17 -25.57
C ASN A 137 4.18 5.67 -25.83
N GLY A 138 3.19 6.52 -25.53
CA GLY A 138 3.22 7.96 -25.77
C GLY A 138 2.90 8.40 -27.21
N ASN A 139 2.76 7.47 -28.17
CA ASN A 139 2.48 7.79 -29.57
C ASN A 139 0.98 7.74 -29.87
N LEU A 140 0.51 8.70 -30.67
CA LEU A 140 -0.87 8.78 -31.13
C LEU A 140 -1.25 7.57 -31.99
N MET A 141 -2.36 6.89 -31.65
CA MET A 141 -2.94 5.84 -32.47
C MET A 141 -3.98 6.45 -33.43
N GLN A 142 -3.58 6.64 -34.69
CA GLN A 142 -4.47 7.28 -35.68
C GLN A 142 -5.77 6.49 -35.88
N GLY A 143 -6.90 7.20 -35.82
CA GLY A 143 -8.23 6.64 -36.04
C GLY A 143 -8.83 5.89 -34.85
N GLU A 144 -8.07 5.68 -33.78
CA GLU A 144 -8.56 5.04 -32.55
C GLU A 144 -9.21 6.08 -31.63
N THR A 145 -10.44 6.46 -31.99
CA THR A 145 -11.24 7.49 -31.29
C THR A 145 -12.48 6.95 -30.58
N GLY A 146 -12.54 5.62 -30.42
CA GLY A 146 -13.63 4.94 -29.74
C GLY A 146 -13.42 4.81 -28.23
N GLU A 147 -14.50 4.55 -27.51
CA GLU A 147 -14.47 4.17 -26.08
C GLU A 147 -13.77 2.82 -25.84
N THR A 148 -13.64 2.01 -26.88
CA THR A 148 -13.01 0.69 -26.81
C THR A 148 -11.94 0.58 -27.88
N LEU A 149 -10.71 0.34 -27.44
CA LEU A 149 -9.60 0.01 -28.33
C LEU A 149 -9.52 -1.50 -28.51
N LEU A 150 -9.58 -1.96 -29.75
CA LEU A 150 -9.47 -3.38 -30.09
C LEU A 150 -8.04 -3.71 -30.51
N ILE A 151 -7.32 -4.43 -29.65
CA ILE A 151 -6.01 -4.99 -29.96
C ILE A 151 -6.25 -6.29 -30.74
N ARG A 152 -6.28 -6.19 -32.07
CA ARG A 152 -6.50 -7.33 -32.96
C ARG A 152 -5.21 -8.08 -33.25
N ASN A 153 -5.30 -9.40 -33.37
CA ASN A 153 -4.17 -10.27 -33.75
C ASN A 153 -2.91 -9.97 -32.90
N ALA A 154 -3.07 -10.09 -31.58
CA ALA A 154 -2.05 -9.70 -30.63
C ALA A 154 -0.71 -10.35 -30.95
N ASN A 155 0.32 -9.53 -31.05
CA ASN A 155 1.69 -9.93 -31.34
C ASN A 155 2.64 -9.00 -30.60
N LYS A 156 3.94 -9.27 -30.64
CA LYS A 156 4.94 -8.49 -29.91
C LYS A 156 4.90 -6.99 -30.22
N ASN A 157 4.52 -6.59 -31.44
CA ASN A 157 4.40 -5.18 -31.81
C ASN A 157 3.18 -4.50 -31.18
N GLN A 158 2.24 -5.28 -30.63
CA GLN A 158 1.07 -4.81 -29.89
C GLN A 158 1.32 -4.71 -28.37
N GLU A 159 2.52 -5.08 -27.89
CA GLU A 159 2.88 -4.87 -26.49
C GLU A 159 3.17 -3.40 -26.18
N GLY A 160 2.87 -2.98 -24.95
CA GLY A 160 3.18 -1.63 -24.48
C GLY A 160 2.10 -1.05 -23.58
N THR A 161 2.32 0.20 -23.18
CA THR A 161 1.44 0.96 -22.30
C THR A 161 0.46 1.79 -23.12
N TYR A 162 -0.83 1.64 -22.82
CA TYR A 162 -1.93 2.31 -23.49
C TYR A 162 -2.57 3.35 -22.58
N LEU A 163 -2.86 4.52 -23.15
CA LEU A 163 -3.54 5.62 -22.49
C LEU A 163 -4.69 6.09 -23.38
N CYS A 164 -5.79 6.53 -22.77
CA CYS A 164 -6.86 7.22 -23.48
C CYS A 164 -6.94 8.65 -22.97
N SER A 165 -6.91 9.60 -23.90
CA SER A 165 -7.33 10.97 -23.66
C SER A 165 -8.84 11.07 -23.89
N VAL A 166 -9.53 11.77 -23.00
CA VAL A 166 -10.96 12.04 -23.03
C VAL A 166 -11.15 13.55 -22.91
N SER A 167 -11.66 14.19 -23.95
CA SER A 167 -11.75 15.66 -24.01
C SER A 167 -13.11 16.15 -24.48
N ASN A 168 -13.49 17.33 -24.03
CA ASN A 168 -14.55 18.13 -24.64
C ASN A 168 -14.14 19.61 -24.64
N VAL A 169 -15.09 20.52 -24.88
CA VAL A 169 -14.81 21.96 -24.94
C VAL A 169 -14.36 22.56 -23.59
N HIS A 170 -14.56 21.86 -22.47
CA HIS A 170 -14.16 22.35 -21.14
C HIS A 170 -12.73 21.95 -20.78
N GLU A 171 -12.34 20.69 -21.00
CA GLU A 171 -11.00 20.20 -20.64
C GLU A 171 -10.66 18.89 -21.36
N GLU A 172 -9.39 18.50 -21.23
CA GLU A 172 -8.87 17.18 -21.57
C GLU A 172 -8.45 16.44 -20.29
N LYS A 173 -8.91 15.19 -20.13
CA LYS A 173 -8.50 14.29 -19.05
C LYS A 173 -7.89 13.02 -19.59
N TRP A 174 -6.90 12.51 -18.88
CA TRP A 174 -6.18 11.29 -19.23
C TRP A 174 -6.55 10.14 -18.30
N THR A 175 -6.61 8.92 -18.85
CA THR A 175 -6.79 7.71 -18.04
C THR A 175 -5.53 7.33 -17.27
N GLU A 176 -5.66 6.47 -16.26
CA GLU A 176 -4.53 5.65 -15.81
C GLU A 176 -3.99 4.78 -16.98
N PRO A 177 -2.67 4.50 -17.01
CA PRO A 177 -2.07 3.64 -18.02
C PRO A 177 -2.50 2.17 -17.87
N ALA A 178 -2.70 1.50 -19.00
CA ALA A 178 -2.97 0.06 -19.06
C ALA A 178 -1.93 -0.65 -19.93
N ASP A 179 -1.27 -1.66 -19.39
CA ASP A 179 -0.26 -2.44 -20.11
C ASP A 179 -0.89 -3.60 -20.87
N SER A 180 -0.49 -3.80 -22.13
CA SER A 180 -0.77 -5.01 -22.88
C SER A 180 0.50 -5.80 -23.09
N GLU A 181 0.48 -7.08 -22.73
CA GLU A 181 1.60 -8.01 -22.93
C GLU A 181 1.14 -9.25 -23.72
N THR A 182 2.01 -9.81 -24.58
CA THR A 182 1.70 -11.06 -25.27
C THR A 182 2.25 -12.27 -24.52
N LEU A 183 1.40 -13.28 -24.32
CA LEU A 183 1.77 -14.50 -23.63
C LEU A 183 2.72 -15.35 -24.52
N PRO A 184 3.72 -16.04 -23.95
CA PRO A 184 4.54 -16.97 -24.71
C PRO A 184 3.70 -18.08 -25.35
N PRO A 185 4.02 -18.53 -26.58
CA PRO A 185 3.22 -19.52 -27.32
C PRO A 185 3.18 -20.91 -26.66
N ASP A 186 4.17 -21.24 -25.82
CA ASP A 186 4.26 -22.51 -25.12
C ASP A 186 4.28 -22.31 -23.60
N LYS A 187 3.07 -22.20 -23.04
CA LYS A 187 2.68 -22.73 -21.74
C LYS A 187 1.22 -22.34 -21.50
N ASN A 188 0.41 -23.33 -21.17
CA ASN A 188 -0.96 -23.17 -20.70
C ASN A 188 -0.97 -22.29 -19.43
N CYS A 189 -0.96 -20.96 -19.60
CA CYS A 189 -0.97 -20.00 -18.50
C CYS A 189 -2.42 -19.76 -18.08
N TRP A 190 -2.92 -20.66 -17.24
CA TRP A 190 -4.01 -20.33 -16.34
C TRP A 190 -3.38 -19.74 -15.09
N SER A 191 -3.28 -18.41 -14.96
CA SER A 191 -3.17 -17.73 -13.65
C SER A 191 -2.25 -18.40 -12.61
N VAL A 192 -0.98 -18.67 -12.93
CA VAL A 192 -0.03 -19.27 -11.98
C VAL A 192 1.05 -18.27 -11.61
N GLY A 193 1.09 -17.87 -10.34
CA GLY A 193 2.27 -17.25 -9.74
C GLY A 193 2.29 -15.73 -9.63
N LEU A 194 1.13 -15.06 -9.62
CA LEU A 194 1.04 -13.62 -9.37
C LEU A 194 0.27 -13.34 -8.08
N ALA A 195 0.86 -12.50 -7.23
CA ALA A 195 0.24 -11.93 -6.04
C ALA A 195 -0.19 -10.49 -6.33
N THR A 196 -1.33 -10.02 -5.81
CA THR A 196 -1.70 -8.60 -5.95
C THR A 196 -0.90 -7.71 -5.00
N ASP A 197 -0.50 -8.26 -3.86
CA ASP A 197 0.43 -7.70 -2.88
C ASP A 197 0.94 -8.87 -2.01
N LYS A 198 2.01 -8.63 -1.23
CA LYS A 198 2.58 -9.62 -0.30
C LYS A 198 2.75 -8.97 1.06
N VAL A 199 2.08 -9.50 2.08
CA VAL A 199 2.04 -8.93 3.43
C VAL A 199 2.40 -10.00 4.44
N ALA A 200 3.31 -9.67 5.36
CA ALA A 200 3.72 -10.56 6.43
C ALA A 200 3.63 -9.90 7.80
N LEU A 201 3.09 -10.63 8.78
CA LEU A 201 3.12 -10.28 10.20
C LEU A 201 3.96 -11.32 10.93
N LEU A 202 5.03 -10.86 11.58
CA LEU A 202 5.94 -11.68 12.39
C LEU A 202 5.87 -11.19 13.84
N ILE A 203 5.61 -12.10 14.77
CA ILE A 203 5.56 -11.81 16.21
C ILE A 203 6.55 -12.73 16.93
N GLY A 204 7.44 -12.14 17.74
CA GLY A 204 8.36 -12.87 18.62
C GLY A 204 8.10 -12.49 20.07
N ASN A 205 7.65 -13.44 20.90
CA ASN A 205 7.45 -13.20 22.33
C ASN A 205 8.54 -13.91 23.14
N LEU A 206 9.28 -13.13 23.94
CA LEU A 206 10.48 -13.54 24.66
C LEU A 206 10.34 -13.36 26.18
N ASN A 207 9.93 -12.17 26.62
CA ASN A 207 9.98 -11.75 28.01
C ASN A 207 8.60 -11.92 28.69
N TYR A 208 8.31 -13.14 29.15
CA TYR A 208 7.03 -13.47 29.76
C TYR A 208 7.02 -13.09 31.24
N SER A 209 5.96 -12.42 31.69
CA SER A 209 5.86 -11.99 33.10
C SER A 209 5.70 -13.16 34.07
N ASN A 210 5.04 -14.24 33.64
CA ASN A 210 4.67 -15.37 34.51
C ASN A 210 5.14 -16.73 33.97
N HIS A 211 6.00 -16.76 32.94
CA HIS A 211 6.48 -17.99 32.27
C HIS A 211 7.97 -17.88 31.96
N PRO A 212 8.67 -18.98 31.63
CA PRO A 212 10.09 -18.93 31.30
C PRO A 212 10.37 -18.05 30.08
N ASN A 213 11.41 -17.22 30.16
CA ASN A 213 11.81 -16.36 29.05
C ASN A 213 12.51 -17.15 27.94
N LEU A 214 12.35 -16.67 26.71
CA LEU A 214 12.95 -17.23 25.49
C LEU A 214 14.00 -16.27 24.92
N ILE A 215 14.87 -16.76 24.04
CA ILE A 215 15.99 -15.97 23.50
C ILE A 215 16.00 -15.96 21.97
N ALA A 216 15.75 -17.11 21.35
CA ALA A 216 15.76 -17.22 19.89
C ALA A 216 14.74 -16.35 19.12
N PRO A 217 13.50 -16.08 19.62
CA PRO A 217 12.48 -15.41 18.81
C PRO A 217 12.91 -14.06 18.23
N MET A 218 13.82 -13.34 18.90
CA MET A 218 14.33 -12.06 18.42
C MET A 218 15.18 -12.22 17.14
N ILE A 219 16.13 -13.16 17.14
CA ILE A 219 16.97 -13.45 15.98
C ILE A 219 16.13 -14.03 14.84
N ASP A 220 15.25 -14.96 15.17
CA ASP A 220 14.42 -15.66 14.20
C ASP A 220 13.49 -14.71 13.45
N VAL A 221 12.80 -13.82 14.17
CA VAL A 221 11.95 -12.78 13.57
C VAL A 221 12.78 -11.81 12.73
N HIS A 222 13.96 -11.41 13.21
CA HIS A 222 14.80 -10.45 12.48
C HIS A 222 15.30 -11.02 11.15
N GLU A 223 15.87 -12.22 11.16
CA GLU A 223 16.39 -12.85 9.94
C GLU A 223 15.28 -13.16 8.94
N LEU A 224 14.17 -13.74 9.40
CA LEU A 224 13.04 -14.05 8.53
C LEU A 224 12.41 -12.79 7.95
N ALA A 225 12.30 -11.70 8.74
CA ALA A 225 11.81 -10.41 8.25
C ALA A 225 12.66 -9.90 7.09
N ASN A 226 13.98 -9.96 7.20
CA ASN A 226 14.91 -9.52 6.16
C ASN A 226 14.75 -10.35 4.87
N LEU A 227 14.62 -11.67 4.98
CA LEU A 227 14.43 -12.55 3.83
C LEU A 227 13.08 -12.30 3.13
N LEU A 228 12.00 -12.11 3.90
CA LEU A 228 10.68 -11.79 3.35
C LEU A 228 10.65 -10.41 2.69
N GLN A 229 11.37 -9.42 3.24
CA GLN A 229 11.53 -8.12 2.59
C GLN A 229 12.25 -8.24 1.23
N GLN A 230 13.27 -9.09 1.11
CA GLN A 230 13.93 -9.37 -0.18
C GLN A 230 12.97 -9.99 -1.20
N LEU A 231 12.00 -10.77 -0.74
CA LEU A 231 10.94 -11.30 -1.58
C LEU A 231 9.87 -10.24 -1.92
N GLY A 232 9.96 -9.02 -1.42
CA GLY A 232 8.99 -7.94 -1.67
C GLY A 232 7.77 -7.99 -0.77
N PHE A 233 7.84 -8.66 0.40
CA PHE A 233 6.77 -8.57 1.40
C PHE A 233 6.83 -7.23 2.14
N ARG A 234 5.64 -6.68 2.44
CA ARG A 234 5.43 -5.70 3.50
C ARG A 234 5.47 -6.41 4.84
N VAL A 235 6.59 -6.29 5.54
CA VAL A 235 6.82 -7.01 6.79
C VAL A 235 6.60 -6.08 7.98
N VAL A 236 5.63 -6.43 8.82
CA VAL A 236 5.48 -5.91 10.19
C VAL A 236 6.08 -6.93 11.13
N SER A 237 7.13 -6.56 11.85
CA SER A 237 7.79 -7.43 12.83
C SER A 237 7.71 -6.80 14.21
N LEU A 238 7.23 -7.53 15.21
CA LEU A 238 7.10 -7.03 16.57
C LEU A 238 7.62 -8.01 17.59
N LEU A 239 8.15 -7.47 18.69
CA LEU A 239 8.58 -8.24 19.85
C LEU A 239 7.71 -7.95 21.08
N ASP A 240 7.59 -8.96 21.95
CA ASP A 240 7.02 -8.85 23.30
C ASP A 240 5.67 -8.14 23.35
N LEU A 241 4.65 -8.81 22.80
CA LEU A 241 3.29 -8.28 22.73
C LEU A 241 2.39 -8.87 23.81
N THR A 242 1.64 -7.97 24.47
CA THR A 242 0.51 -8.36 25.33
C THR A 242 -0.65 -8.91 24.51
N LYS A 243 -1.60 -9.58 25.16
CA LYS A 243 -2.79 -10.11 24.48
C LYS A 243 -3.55 -9.03 23.72
N GLN A 244 -3.71 -7.86 24.33
CA GLN A 244 -4.42 -6.73 23.72
C GLN A 244 -3.66 -6.22 22.49
N GLU A 245 -2.34 -6.08 22.59
CA GLU A 245 -1.48 -5.66 21.48
C GLU A 245 -1.48 -6.67 20.34
N MET A 246 -1.37 -7.97 20.64
CA MET A 246 -1.46 -9.02 19.63
C MET A 246 -2.77 -8.94 18.85
N CYS A 247 -3.91 -8.81 19.55
CA CYS A 247 -5.21 -8.63 18.89
C CYS A 247 -5.21 -7.40 17.98
N ALA A 248 -4.75 -6.25 18.46
CA ALA A 248 -4.75 -5.00 17.71
C ALA A 248 -3.85 -5.09 16.47
N VAL A 249 -2.64 -5.62 16.60
CA VAL A 249 -1.71 -5.84 15.48
C VAL A 249 -2.26 -6.83 14.46
N ILE A 250 -2.90 -7.92 14.90
CA ILE A 250 -3.54 -8.86 13.99
C ILE A 250 -4.65 -8.16 13.20
N ASP A 251 -5.46 -7.32 13.83
CA ASP A 251 -6.48 -6.53 13.13
C ASP A 251 -5.88 -5.53 12.13
N GLU A 252 -4.75 -4.90 12.46
CA GLU A 252 -3.99 -4.05 11.54
C GLU A 252 -3.44 -4.85 10.34
N PHE A 253 -2.90 -6.04 10.59
CA PHE A 253 -2.47 -6.96 9.53
C PHE A 253 -3.62 -7.36 8.61
N LEU A 254 -4.79 -7.71 9.18
CA LEU A 254 -5.97 -8.08 8.41
C LEU A 254 -6.54 -6.91 7.58
N GLN A 255 -6.27 -5.66 7.95
CA GLN A 255 -6.63 -4.47 7.15
C GLN A 255 -5.77 -4.32 5.89
N LEU A 256 -4.57 -4.90 5.87
CA LEU A 256 -3.68 -4.91 4.71
C LEU A 256 -4.00 -6.03 3.70
N LEU A 257 -4.83 -7.00 4.10
CA LEU A 257 -5.19 -8.14 3.27
C LEU A 257 -6.44 -7.86 2.43
N ASP A 258 -6.40 -8.35 1.19
CA ASP A 258 -7.51 -8.26 0.25
C ASP A 258 -7.43 -9.40 -0.79
N ARG A 259 -8.34 -9.40 -1.76
CA ARG A 259 -8.39 -10.34 -2.86
C ARG A 259 -7.04 -10.41 -3.58
N GLY A 260 -6.51 -11.63 -3.70
CA GLY A 260 -5.28 -11.87 -4.45
C GLY A 260 -3.97 -11.67 -3.66
N VAL A 261 -4.04 -11.17 -2.42
CA VAL A 261 -2.85 -10.93 -1.57
C VAL A 261 -2.28 -12.26 -1.08
N TYR A 262 -0.95 -12.32 -0.97
CA TYR A 262 -0.27 -13.40 -0.25
C TYR A 262 -0.04 -12.94 1.19
N ALA A 263 -0.64 -13.67 2.11
CA ALA A 263 -0.63 -13.38 3.52
C ALA A 263 0.23 -14.41 4.25
N LEU A 264 1.26 -13.94 4.96
CA LEU A 264 2.11 -14.78 5.78
C LEU A 264 2.02 -14.33 7.24
N PHE A 265 1.69 -15.25 8.13
CA PHE A 265 1.70 -15.03 9.57
C PHE A 265 2.76 -15.95 10.19
N TYR A 266 3.69 -15.38 10.92
CA TYR A 266 4.72 -16.11 11.64
C TYR A 266 4.70 -15.74 13.12
N TYR A 267 4.81 -16.75 13.98
CA TYR A 267 4.90 -16.54 15.42
C TYR A 267 5.97 -17.45 16.02
N ALA A 268 6.84 -16.87 16.84
CA ALA A 268 7.81 -17.56 17.68
C ALA A 268 7.58 -17.22 19.15
N GLY A 269 7.44 -18.25 19.99
CA GLY A 269 7.14 -18.07 21.41
C GLY A 269 6.47 -19.28 22.05
N HIS A 270 5.92 -19.08 23.25
CA HIS A 270 5.12 -20.10 23.92
C HIS A 270 3.80 -20.33 23.18
N GLY A 271 3.46 -21.60 23.00
CA GLY A 271 2.24 -22.03 22.36
C GLY A 271 1.78 -23.35 22.92
N TYR A 272 0.51 -23.65 22.70
CA TYR A 272 -0.04 -24.95 23.04
C TYR A 272 -1.14 -25.36 22.06
N GLU A 273 -1.40 -26.66 22.01
CA GLU A 273 -2.46 -27.24 21.18
C GLU A 273 -3.58 -27.81 22.06
N CYS A 274 -4.82 -27.63 21.63
CA CYS A 274 -6.05 -28.00 22.34
C CYS A 274 -7.04 -28.55 21.31
N PRO A 275 -7.49 -29.81 21.47
CA PRO A 275 -7.93 -30.73 20.40
C PRO A 275 -7.85 -30.18 18.96
N GLY A 276 -6.66 -30.25 18.35
CA GLY A 276 -6.43 -29.86 16.96
C GLY A 276 -6.34 -28.34 16.71
N ARG A 277 -6.26 -27.52 17.77
CA ARG A 277 -6.25 -26.05 17.67
C ARG A 277 -5.08 -25.43 18.38
N ASN A 278 -4.45 -24.48 17.70
CA ASN A 278 -3.20 -23.87 18.15
C ASN A 278 -3.51 -22.51 18.78
N TYR A 279 -2.92 -22.29 19.95
CA TYR A 279 -3.07 -21.07 20.73
C TYR A 279 -1.70 -20.46 20.98
N LEU A 280 -1.57 -19.17 20.66
CA LEU A 280 -0.37 -18.37 20.90
C LEU A 280 -0.47 -17.75 22.29
N VAL A 281 0.61 -17.80 23.06
CA VAL A 281 0.65 -17.30 24.44
C VAL A 281 1.25 -15.88 24.45
N PRO A 282 0.50 -14.85 24.89
CA PRO A 282 1.01 -13.50 25.06
C PRO A 282 1.96 -13.37 26.26
N ILE A 283 2.79 -12.32 26.31
CA ILE A 283 3.77 -12.13 27.40
C ILE A 283 3.11 -11.91 28.78
N ASP A 284 1.89 -11.36 28.79
CA ASP A 284 1.09 -11.04 29.98
C ASP A 284 0.18 -12.20 30.42
N ALA A 285 0.32 -13.38 29.81
CA ALA A 285 -0.50 -14.52 30.16
C ALA A 285 -0.28 -14.95 31.64
N PRO A 286 -1.35 -15.18 32.43
CA PRO A 286 -1.20 -15.64 33.82
C PRO A 286 -0.70 -17.09 33.88
N GLN A 287 -0.29 -17.54 35.07
CA GLN A 287 0.08 -18.93 35.32
C GLN A 287 -0.90 -19.56 36.35
N PRO A 288 -1.69 -20.59 35.97
CA PRO A 288 -1.82 -21.19 34.64
C PRO A 288 -2.65 -20.32 33.67
N TYR A 289 -2.32 -20.34 32.38
CA TYR A 289 -3.13 -19.68 31.36
C TYR A 289 -4.30 -20.57 30.88
N ARG A 290 -5.31 -19.92 30.30
CA ARG A 290 -6.50 -20.53 29.68
C ARG A 290 -6.66 -20.01 28.26
N ARG A 291 -7.52 -20.66 27.47
CA ARG A 291 -7.87 -20.23 26.09
C ARG A 291 -8.27 -18.75 25.97
N GLU A 292 -8.92 -18.22 27.00
CA GLU A 292 -9.37 -16.83 27.03
C GLU A 292 -8.22 -15.85 27.17
N ASN A 293 -7.04 -16.28 27.62
CA ASN A 293 -5.84 -15.46 27.75
C ASN A 293 -4.94 -15.54 26.50
N CYS A 294 -5.30 -16.38 25.53
CA CYS A 294 -4.45 -16.73 24.39
C CYS A 294 -5.11 -16.41 23.05
N ILE A 295 -4.33 -16.41 21.97
CA ILE A 295 -4.82 -16.09 20.62
C ILE A 295 -4.99 -17.37 19.80
N SER A 296 -6.19 -17.60 19.27
CA SER A 296 -6.47 -18.79 18.43
C SER A 296 -5.98 -18.57 17.00
N VAL A 297 -5.04 -19.41 16.56
CA VAL A 297 -4.49 -19.37 15.19
C VAL A 297 -5.56 -19.65 14.14
N GLN A 298 -6.50 -20.55 14.43
CA GLN A 298 -7.60 -20.88 13.51
C GLN A 298 -8.52 -19.68 13.26
N ARG A 299 -8.66 -18.74 14.21
CA ARG A 299 -9.40 -17.49 13.99
C ARG A 299 -8.63 -16.59 13.01
N ILE A 300 -7.31 -16.47 13.17
CA ILE A 300 -6.46 -15.69 12.25
C ILE A 300 -6.59 -16.24 10.83
N MET A 301 -6.42 -17.55 10.64
CA MET A 301 -6.56 -18.18 9.32
C MET A 301 -7.93 -17.92 8.69
N ARG A 302 -9.01 -18.06 9.47
CA ARG A 302 -10.35 -17.75 8.96
C ARG A 302 -10.46 -16.29 8.52
N SER A 303 -10.02 -15.35 9.35
CA SER A 303 -10.06 -13.93 9.01
C SER A 303 -9.23 -13.62 7.75
N MET A 304 -8.09 -14.29 7.54
CA MET A 304 -7.31 -14.16 6.30
C MET A 304 -8.10 -14.71 5.09
N GLN A 305 -8.77 -15.87 5.23
CA GLN A 305 -9.62 -16.42 4.16
C GLN A 305 -10.82 -15.53 3.81
N GLU A 306 -11.44 -14.88 4.81
CA GLU A 306 -12.55 -13.94 4.61
C GLU A 306 -12.13 -12.73 3.76
N LYS A 307 -10.85 -12.36 3.78
CA LYS A 307 -10.25 -11.33 2.92
C LYS A 307 -9.99 -11.79 1.48
N ARG A 308 -10.34 -13.02 1.11
CA ARG A 308 -10.20 -13.60 -0.24
C ARG A 308 -8.75 -13.59 -0.77
N THR A 309 -7.78 -13.71 0.14
CA THR A 309 -6.36 -13.84 -0.18
C THR A 309 -6.08 -15.02 -1.13
N ALA A 310 -5.07 -14.88 -2.00
CA ALA A 310 -4.69 -15.96 -2.93
C ALA A 310 -3.81 -17.03 -2.28
N LEU A 311 -3.09 -16.68 -1.21
CA LEU A 311 -2.24 -17.59 -0.45
C LEU A 311 -2.25 -17.20 1.03
N ASN A 312 -2.46 -18.17 1.91
CA ASN A 312 -2.40 -18.01 3.36
C ASN A 312 -1.37 -18.98 3.94
N VAL A 313 -0.27 -18.44 4.44
CA VAL A 313 0.79 -19.21 5.08
C VAL A 313 0.83 -18.87 6.56
N VAL A 314 0.75 -19.89 7.42
CA VAL A 314 0.92 -19.76 8.87
C VAL A 314 2.10 -20.61 9.29
N LEU A 315 3.12 -19.98 9.86
CA LEU A 315 4.34 -20.64 10.34
C LEU A 315 4.39 -20.48 11.86
N LEU A 316 4.39 -21.59 12.60
CA LEU A 316 4.38 -21.58 14.06
C LEU A 316 5.66 -22.22 14.60
N ASP A 317 6.52 -21.40 15.20
CA ASP A 317 7.71 -21.82 15.95
C ASP A 317 7.39 -21.86 17.45
N THR A 318 6.56 -22.84 17.82
CA THR A 318 6.06 -23.00 19.20
C THR A 318 6.04 -24.46 19.60
N CYS A 319 6.06 -24.71 20.91
CA CYS A 319 5.62 -25.98 21.45
C CYS A 319 4.14 -26.23 21.12
N ARG A 320 3.75 -27.51 21.06
CA ARG A 320 2.37 -27.96 20.81
C ARG A 320 1.91 -28.97 21.86
N LYS A 321 2.50 -28.92 23.05
CA LYS A 321 2.13 -29.77 24.18
C LYS A 321 0.79 -29.34 24.78
N TRP A 322 0.01 -30.34 25.17
CA TRP A 322 -1.25 -30.16 25.88
C TRP A 322 -1.05 -30.25 27.41
N TYR A 323 -1.48 -29.21 28.14
CA TYR A 323 -1.27 -29.14 29.60
C TYR A 323 -2.56 -29.28 30.44
N ASN A 324 -3.78 -29.33 29.85
CA ASN A 324 -5.04 -29.30 30.65
C ASN A 324 -6.17 -30.18 30.07
N GLN A 325 -6.39 -31.38 30.64
CA GLN A 325 -7.32 -32.42 30.15
C GLN A 325 -8.84 -32.12 30.22
N GLY A 326 -9.27 -30.94 30.69
CA GLY A 326 -10.70 -30.64 30.99
C GLY A 326 -11.43 -29.68 30.02
N CYS A 327 -10.89 -29.36 28.84
CA CYS A 327 -11.43 -28.28 28.01
C CYS A 327 -12.46 -28.75 26.98
N VAL A 328 -13.62 -28.08 26.94
CA VAL A 328 -14.65 -28.25 25.90
C VAL A 328 -14.15 -27.67 24.57
N PRO A 329 -14.28 -28.38 23.42
CA PRO A 329 -13.87 -27.87 22.11
C PRO A 329 -14.54 -26.53 21.81
N SER A 330 -13.76 -25.50 21.43
CA SER A 330 -14.36 -24.20 21.07
C SER A 330 -15.23 -24.37 19.80
N GLU A 331 -16.32 -23.62 19.64
CA GLU A 331 -17.11 -23.62 18.39
C GLU A 331 -16.44 -22.71 17.34
N ILE A 332 -15.55 -23.26 16.51
CA ILE A 332 -15.03 -22.55 15.33
C ILE A 332 -15.69 -23.22 14.13
N ARG A 333 -16.61 -22.50 13.46
CA ARG A 333 -17.11 -22.85 12.11
C ARG A 333 -15.96 -23.33 11.21
N SER A 334 -16.20 -24.41 10.46
CA SER A 334 -15.25 -25.00 9.54
C SER A 334 -14.64 -23.96 8.59
N LEU A 335 -13.33 -24.07 8.35
CA LEU A 335 -12.64 -23.24 7.36
C LEU A 335 -13.23 -23.51 5.97
N ALA A 336 -13.31 -22.47 5.13
CA ALA A 336 -13.78 -22.64 3.77
C ALA A 336 -12.75 -23.44 2.96
N PRO A 337 -13.16 -24.43 2.13
CA PRO A 337 -12.24 -25.28 1.36
C PRO A 337 -11.70 -24.56 0.11
N LEU A 338 -11.17 -23.36 0.29
CA LEU A 338 -10.66 -22.49 -0.79
C LEU A 338 -9.42 -23.07 -1.48
N GLY A 339 -8.66 -23.92 -0.79
CA GLY A 339 -7.49 -24.58 -1.37
C GLY A 339 -6.27 -23.68 -1.51
N ASN A 340 -6.11 -22.72 -0.59
CA ASN A 340 -5.09 -21.68 -0.60
C ASN A 340 -4.32 -21.58 0.74
N THR A 341 -4.42 -22.59 1.60
CA THR A 341 -3.83 -22.57 2.96
C THR A 341 -2.62 -23.49 3.09
N VAL A 342 -1.63 -23.03 3.85
CA VAL A 342 -0.43 -23.78 4.23
C VAL A 342 -0.12 -23.48 5.70
N TYR A 343 0.07 -24.53 6.50
CA TYR A 343 0.60 -24.48 7.84
C TYR A 343 1.96 -25.17 7.86
N GLY A 344 2.96 -24.51 8.43
CA GLY A 344 4.24 -25.09 8.81
C GLY A 344 4.39 -25.01 10.33
N TYR A 345 4.38 -26.17 10.99
CA TYR A 345 4.59 -26.27 12.43
C TYR A 345 6.02 -26.72 12.69
N ALA A 346 6.74 -25.99 13.53
CA ALA A 346 8.11 -26.33 13.91
C ALA A 346 8.22 -27.72 14.55
N THR A 347 7.17 -28.18 15.24
CA THR A 347 7.11 -29.49 15.88
C THR A 347 5.76 -30.18 15.65
N CYS A 348 5.69 -31.48 15.91
CA CYS A 348 4.47 -32.29 15.76
C CYS A 348 3.51 -32.07 16.95
N GLU A 349 2.29 -32.61 16.83
CA GLU A 349 1.31 -32.59 17.93
C GLU A 349 1.90 -33.26 19.18
N ASP A 350 1.64 -32.69 20.36
CA ASP A 350 2.16 -33.12 21.66
C ASP A 350 3.71 -33.08 21.83
N ALA A 351 4.42 -32.33 20.98
CA ALA A 351 5.87 -32.16 21.05
C ALA A 351 6.33 -30.73 21.40
N GLU A 352 7.60 -30.62 21.78
CA GLU A 352 8.30 -29.36 22.05
C GLU A 352 9.03 -28.87 20.79
N ALA A 353 9.18 -27.56 20.67
CA ALA A 353 10.09 -26.91 19.74
C ALA A 353 11.29 -26.39 20.55
N TYR A 354 12.50 -26.51 20.00
CA TYR A 354 13.74 -26.20 20.72
C TYR A 354 14.54 -25.08 20.06
N GLU A 355 15.33 -24.40 20.89
CA GLU A 355 16.32 -23.42 20.49
C GLU A 355 17.72 -24.06 20.57
N VAL A 356 18.61 -23.72 19.63
CA VAL A 356 20.02 -24.16 19.67
C VAL A 356 20.91 -22.97 20.00
N GLN A 357 21.81 -23.16 20.96
CA GLN A 357 22.90 -22.23 21.25
C GLN A 357 24.14 -22.67 20.46
N ASP A 358 24.49 -21.92 19.42
CA ASP A 358 25.67 -22.15 18.57
C ASP A 358 26.66 -20.99 18.77
N GLY A 359 27.53 -21.11 19.78
CA GLY A 359 28.44 -20.04 20.19
C GLY A 359 27.70 -18.82 20.78
N GLU A 360 27.95 -17.62 20.24
CA GLU A 360 27.33 -16.36 20.69
C GLU A 360 25.91 -16.11 20.12
N ARG A 361 25.40 -16.96 19.22
CA ARG A 361 24.08 -16.79 18.59
C ARG A 361 23.13 -17.94 18.94
N SER A 362 21.93 -17.58 19.41
CA SER A 362 20.82 -18.50 19.65
C SER A 362 19.78 -18.33 18.55
N SER A 363 19.42 -19.39 17.84
CA SER A 363 18.36 -19.38 16.83
C SER A 363 17.46 -20.61 16.98
N GLY A 364 16.19 -20.45 16.66
CA GLY A 364 15.20 -21.51 16.65
C GLY A 364 15.56 -22.53 15.58
N ILE A 365 15.44 -23.81 15.94
CA ILE A 365 15.80 -24.91 15.04
C ILE A 365 15.03 -24.82 13.72
N PHE A 366 13.73 -24.56 13.78
CA PHE A 366 12.89 -24.46 12.60
C PHE A 366 13.32 -23.29 11.71
N THR A 367 13.52 -22.12 12.30
CA THR A 367 13.87 -20.90 11.57
C THR A 367 15.26 -20.99 10.92
N LYS A 368 16.25 -21.61 11.60
CA LYS A 368 17.59 -21.88 11.04
C LYS A 368 17.55 -22.60 9.68
N TYR A 369 16.69 -23.59 9.53
CA TYR A 369 16.56 -24.35 8.27
C TYR A 369 15.61 -23.67 7.28
N LEU A 370 14.54 -23.04 7.77
CA LEU A 370 13.62 -22.26 6.95
C LEU A 370 14.36 -21.15 6.18
N ASN A 371 15.24 -20.41 6.85
CA ASN A 371 16.00 -19.30 6.28
C ASN A 371 16.88 -19.71 5.09
N LYS A 372 17.32 -20.98 5.02
CA LYS A 372 18.10 -21.50 3.90
C LYS A 372 17.28 -21.67 2.62
N HIS A 373 15.99 -21.97 2.75
CA HIS A 373 15.14 -22.38 1.63
C HIS A 373 14.06 -21.36 1.27
N ILE A 374 13.73 -20.42 2.15
CA ILE A 374 12.60 -19.48 1.98
C ILE A 374 12.67 -18.65 0.68
N LEU A 375 13.89 -18.38 0.19
CA LEU A 375 14.13 -17.64 -1.06
C LEU A 375 14.02 -18.50 -2.33
N SER A 376 13.77 -19.80 -2.20
CA SER A 376 13.74 -20.72 -3.35
C SER A 376 12.53 -20.42 -4.25
N PRO A 377 12.69 -20.46 -5.58
CA PRO A 377 11.61 -20.24 -6.54
C PRO A 377 10.71 -21.49 -6.70
N GLU A 378 10.25 -22.05 -5.59
CA GLU A 378 9.46 -23.28 -5.54
C GLU A 378 8.13 -23.07 -4.83
N LYS A 379 7.17 -23.97 -5.07
CA LYS A 379 5.90 -23.99 -4.35
C LYS A 379 6.17 -23.99 -2.85
N VAL A 380 5.41 -23.19 -2.08
CA VAL A 380 5.63 -23.05 -0.62
C VAL A 380 5.67 -24.40 0.10
N THR A 381 4.84 -25.36 -0.32
CA THR A 381 4.84 -26.72 0.25
C THR A 381 6.16 -27.45 -0.01
N ARG A 382 6.75 -27.30 -1.20
CA ARG A 382 8.04 -27.91 -1.54
C ARG A 382 9.20 -27.26 -0.77
N VAL A 383 9.14 -25.94 -0.55
CA VAL A 383 10.08 -25.24 0.33
C VAL A 383 10.03 -25.82 1.74
N LEU A 384 8.84 -26.00 2.31
CA LEU A 384 8.70 -26.62 3.63
C LEU A 384 9.15 -28.09 3.62
N GLU A 385 8.86 -28.87 2.58
CA GLU A 385 9.38 -30.25 2.45
C GLU A 385 10.91 -30.29 2.51
N ARG A 386 11.62 -29.36 1.85
CA ARG A 386 13.09 -29.26 1.95
C ARG A 386 13.56 -28.96 3.37
N VAL A 387 12.85 -28.08 4.09
CA VAL A 387 13.14 -27.79 5.51
C VAL A 387 12.97 -29.05 6.37
N LEU A 388 11.90 -29.81 6.14
CA LEU A 388 11.65 -31.09 6.81
C LEU A 388 12.75 -32.12 6.50
N GLU A 389 13.14 -32.26 5.23
CA GLU A 389 14.21 -33.15 4.78
C GLU A 389 15.56 -32.82 5.44
N ASP A 390 15.91 -31.53 5.54
CA ASP A 390 17.15 -31.08 6.17
C ASP A 390 17.14 -31.26 7.69
N LEU A 391 16.02 -30.96 8.36
CA LEU A 391 15.84 -31.21 9.79
C LEU A 391 16.02 -32.70 10.12
N GLY A 392 15.47 -33.58 9.29
CA GLY A 392 15.58 -35.03 9.47
C GLY A 392 16.99 -35.59 9.22
N ARG A 393 17.88 -34.83 8.57
CA ARG A 393 19.29 -35.21 8.36
C ARG A 393 20.22 -34.70 9.45
N ASP A 394 19.77 -33.76 10.28
CA ASP A 394 20.60 -33.21 11.36
C ASP A 394 20.63 -34.17 12.57
N PRO A 395 21.79 -34.76 12.89
CA PRO A 395 21.93 -35.70 14.01
C PRO A 395 21.67 -35.07 15.38
N LEU A 396 21.78 -33.74 15.52
CA LEU A 396 21.54 -33.04 16.80
C LEU A 396 20.04 -32.90 17.12
N ILE A 397 19.19 -32.97 16.08
CA ILE A 397 17.75 -32.69 16.11
C ILE A 397 16.94 -33.97 15.96
N THR A 398 17.48 -34.97 15.25
CA THR A 398 16.84 -36.27 15.01
C THR A 398 16.35 -36.88 16.33
N GLY A 399 15.04 -37.14 16.44
CA GLY A 399 14.39 -37.68 17.63
C GLY A 399 13.98 -36.66 18.71
N LYS A 400 14.31 -35.38 18.54
CA LYS A 400 13.90 -34.29 19.45
C LYS A 400 12.76 -33.46 18.89
N GLN A 401 12.86 -33.04 17.63
CA GLN A 401 11.87 -32.18 16.98
C GLN A 401 11.56 -32.69 15.58
N VAL A 402 10.28 -32.79 15.25
CA VAL A 402 9.80 -33.22 13.94
C VAL A 402 8.81 -32.20 13.42
N MET A 403 9.15 -31.55 12.31
CA MET A 403 8.30 -30.53 11.69
C MET A 403 7.04 -31.18 11.08
N GLU A 404 5.90 -30.49 11.14
CA GLU A 404 4.65 -30.94 10.53
C GLU A 404 4.17 -29.93 9.48
N ILE A 405 3.73 -30.41 8.32
CA ILE A 405 3.16 -29.60 7.24
C ILE A 405 1.69 -29.99 7.06
N LYS A 406 0.76 -29.03 7.16
CA LYS A 406 -0.66 -29.22 6.79
C LYS A 406 -1.05 -28.20 5.74
N HIS A 407 -1.56 -28.62 4.58
CA HIS A 407 -1.94 -27.67 3.53
C HIS A 407 -3.15 -28.12 2.71
N THR A 408 -3.84 -27.14 2.14
CA THR A 408 -4.88 -27.34 1.10
C THR A 408 -4.48 -26.68 -0.22
N LEU A 409 -3.28 -26.10 -0.31
CA LEU A 409 -2.80 -25.33 -1.45
C LEU A 409 -2.83 -26.14 -2.77
N LYS A 410 -3.79 -25.80 -3.64
CA LYS A 410 -4.00 -26.42 -4.96
C LYS A 410 -2.99 -25.90 -5.97
N ASP A 411 -2.94 -24.58 -6.14
CA ASP A 411 -2.09 -23.90 -7.10
C ASP A 411 -0.60 -23.97 -6.69
N PRO A 412 0.35 -24.02 -7.64
CA PRO A 412 1.77 -24.06 -7.33
C PRO A 412 2.33 -22.65 -7.02
N ARG A 413 1.77 -21.99 -6.00
CA ARG A 413 2.17 -20.65 -5.56
C ARG A 413 3.49 -20.70 -4.79
N ALA A 414 4.39 -19.76 -5.08
CA ALA A 414 5.69 -19.60 -4.44
C ALA A 414 5.76 -18.26 -3.71
N LEU A 415 6.59 -18.13 -2.66
CA LEU A 415 6.77 -16.83 -1.99
C LEU A 415 7.51 -15.81 -2.88
N THR A 416 8.25 -16.31 -3.88
CA THR A 416 8.98 -15.58 -4.92
C THR A 416 8.09 -15.09 -6.08
N ASP A 417 6.81 -15.46 -6.08
CA ASP A 417 5.83 -15.00 -7.07
C ASP A 417 5.84 -13.47 -7.20
N ARG A 418 5.72 -12.97 -8.42
CA ARG A 418 5.79 -11.53 -8.70
C ARG A 418 4.52 -10.82 -8.21
N ILE A 419 4.68 -9.56 -7.81
CA ILE A 419 3.54 -8.71 -7.50
C ILE A 419 3.01 -8.11 -8.81
N CYS A 420 1.73 -8.34 -9.11
CA CYS A 420 1.04 -7.77 -10.26
C CYS A 420 -0.13 -6.92 -9.77
N THR A 421 -0.06 -5.61 -10.03
CA THR A 421 -0.99 -4.60 -9.50
C THR A 421 -2.12 -4.26 -10.48
N THR A 422 -2.14 -4.93 -11.64
CA THR A 422 -3.11 -4.69 -12.72
C THR A 422 -4.54 -4.98 -12.25
N GLY A 423 -5.42 -3.98 -12.30
CA GLY A 423 -6.83 -4.11 -11.90
C GLY A 423 -7.12 -3.96 -10.39
N HIS A 424 -6.13 -3.53 -9.60
CA HIS A 424 -6.26 -3.34 -8.13
C HIS A 424 -5.73 -1.97 -7.66
N THR A 425 -5.80 -0.93 -8.52
CA THR A 425 -5.11 0.35 -8.29
C THR A 425 -5.61 1.11 -7.07
N MET A 426 -6.93 1.20 -6.84
CA MET A 426 -7.49 1.94 -5.70
C MET A 426 -7.23 1.24 -4.36
N GLU A 427 -7.51 -0.06 -4.24
CA GLU A 427 -7.30 -0.83 -3.00
C GLU A 427 -5.82 -0.95 -2.67
N LEU A 428 -4.95 -1.09 -3.67
CA LEU A 428 -3.50 -1.05 -3.47
C LEU A 428 -3.00 0.33 -3.03
N GLN A 429 -3.52 1.42 -3.59
CA GLN A 429 -3.18 2.78 -3.16
C GLN A 429 -3.58 3.03 -1.70
N LEU A 430 -4.79 2.64 -1.29
CA LEU A 430 -5.23 2.76 0.10
C LEU A 430 -4.34 1.97 1.06
N ARG A 431 -3.97 0.74 0.68
CA ARG A 431 -3.02 -0.09 1.46
C ARG A 431 -1.62 0.51 1.50
N ASN A 432 -1.14 1.07 0.39
CA ASN A 432 0.15 1.77 0.32
C ASN A 432 0.17 2.97 1.28
N LEU A 433 -0.87 3.79 1.26
CA LEU A 433 -1.01 4.94 2.16
C LEU A 433 -1.05 4.50 3.62
N TYR A 434 -1.84 3.48 3.93
CA TYR A 434 -1.92 2.91 5.27
C TYR A 434 -0.57 2.33 5.75
N TRP A 435 0.11 1.60 4.88
CA TRP A 435 1.44 1.04 5.14
C TRP A 435 2.47 2.12 5.44
N LYS A 436 2.55 3.14 4.56
CA LYS A 436 3.43 4.29 4.75
C LYS A 436 3.13 5.02 6.05
N HIS A 437 1.85 5.27 6.32
CA HIS A 437 1.43 5.95 7.53
C HIS A 437 1.87 5.21 8.80
N THR A 438 1.89 3.87 8.81
CA THR A 438 2.15 3.06 10.00
C THR A 438 3.58 2.56 10.15
N ASN A 439 4.44 2.69 9.13
CA ASN A 439 5.77 2.07 9.12
C ASN A 439 6.91 2.99 8.64
N GLU A 440 6.65 4.29 8.44
CA GLU A 440 7.69 5.27 8.13
C GLU A 440 8.52 5.67 9.35
N LEU A 441 9.84 5.76 9.13
CA LEU A 441 10.80 6.24 10.11
C LEU A 441 10.83 7.78 10.15
N PRO A 442 11.21 8.39 11.29
CA PRO A 442 11.49 9.81 11.35
C PRO A 442 12.64 10.20 10.41
N GLU A 443 12.56 11.40 9.84
CA GLU A 443 13.61 11.95 9.00
C GLU A 443 14.89 12.23 9.79
N ARG A 444 16.03 12.10 9.10
CA ARG A 444 17.33 12.52 9.63
C ARG A 444 17.35 14.03 9.86
N ARG A 445 17.94 14.46 10.99
CA ARG A 445 18.05 15.87 11.39
C ARG A 445 19.51 16.24 11.65
N VAL A 446 19.91 17.45 11.30
CA VAL A 446 21.21 18.02 11.69
C VAL A 446 20.92 19.19 12.61
N LEU A 447 21.42 19.11 13.84
CA LEU A 447 21.18 20.05 14.92
C LEU A 447 22.42 20.90 15.12
N VAL A 448 22.24 22.22 15.14
CA VAL A 448 23.30 23.18 15.43
C VAL A 448 23.15 23.64 16.87
N PHE A 449 24.19 23.41 17.67
CA PHE A 449 24.26 23.82 19.06
C PHE A 449 24.75 25.28 19.17
N PRO A 450 24.36 26.03 20.23
CA PRO A 450 24.83 27.40 20.45
C PRO A 450 26.36 27.54 20.45
N CYS A 451 27.10 26.53 20.92
CA CYS A 451 28.56 26.51 20.83
C CYS A 451 29.13 26.35 19.40
N GLY A 452 28.26 26.22 18.39
CA GLY A 452 28.61 26.07 16.98
C GLY A 452 28.89 24.63 16.54
N ALA A 453 28.66 23.64 17.41
CA ALA A 453 28.79 22.23 17.07
C ALA A 453 27.58 21.75 16.23
N GLU A 454 27.86 20.91 15.22
CA GLU A 454 26.84 20.28 14.38
C GLU A 454 26.76 18.79 14.70
N VAL A 455 25.58 18.35 15.16
CA VAL A 455 25.30 16.96 15.50
C VAL A 455 24.22 16.41 14.58
N GLU A 456 24.48 15.28 13.94
CA GLU A 456 23.49 14.55 13.15
C GLU A 456 22.73 13.57 14.04
N LEU A 457 21.40 13.66 14.01
CA LEU A 457 20.47 12.72 14.62
C LEU A 457 19.83 11.88 13.50
N SER A 458 20.01 10.56 13.58
CA SER A 458 19.48 9.61 12.59
C SER A 458 18.77 8.43 13.26
N PHE A 459 17.90 7.75 12.52
CA PHE A 459 17.04 6.69 13.04
C PHE A 459 17.14 5.42 12.19
N SER A 460 17.08 4.27 12.86
CA SER A 460 16.98 2.95 12.24
C SER A 460 15.93 2.11 12.96
N ALA A 461 15.14 1.34 12.21
CA ALA A 461 14.21 0.37 12.78
C ALA A 461 14.84 -1.03 12.80
N LEU A 462 14.91 -1.65 13.98
CA LEU A 462 15.19 -3.08 14.13
C LEU A 462 13.92 -3.91 13.91
N PHE A 463 12.83 -3.46 14.53
CA PHE A 463 11.49 -4.03 14.48
C PHE A 463 10.49 -2.88 14.35
N SER A 464 9.25 -3.16 13.96
CA SER A 464 8.18 -2.14 13.90
C SER A 464 7.90 -1.49 15.26
N ASN A 465 8.27 -2.13 16.37
CA ASN A 465 8.18 -1.57 17.72
C ASN A 465 9.51 -1.34 18.44
N VAL A 466 10.65 -1.47 17.74
CA VAL A 466 11.99 -1.21 18.29
C VAL A 466 12.78 -0.35 17.31
N MET A 467 13.09 0.88 17.73
CA MET A 467 13.85 1.85 16.96
C MET A 467 15.13 2.23 17.69
N ILE A 468 16.17 2.58 16.96
CA ILE A 468 17.41 3.12 17.51
C ILE A 468 17.63 4.50 16.96
N ALA A 469 17.90 5.46 17.85
CA ALA A 469 18.37 6.78 17.52
C ALA A 469 19.89 6.83 17.66
N PHE A 470 20.57 7.38 16.66
CA PHE A 470 22.01 7.59 16.65
C PHE A 470 22.32 9.08 16.63
N ALA A 471 23.25 9.51 17.46
CA ALA A 471 23.81 10.85 17.43
C ALA A 471 25.29 10.79 17.02
N SER A 472 25.68 11.65 16.09
CA SER A 472 27.07 11.72 15.62
C SER A 472 27.48 13.17 15.41
N LEU A 473 28.56 13.58 16.06
CA LEU A 473 29.18 14.89 15.92
C LEU A 473 29.85 14.97 14.55
N LYS A 474 29.32 15.83 13.68
CA LYS A 474 29.90 16.06 12.34
C LYS A 474 30.93 17.16 12.35
N ARG A 475 30.74 18.18 13.19
CA ARG A 475 31.64 19.32 13.32
C ARG A 475 31.65 19.81 14.76
N ALA A 476 32.84 19.87 15.36
CA ALA A 476 33.04 20.55 16.64
C ALA A 476 33.03 22.08 16.41
N GLY A 477 32.35 22.82 17.30
CA GLY A 477 32.36 24.28 17.29
C GLY A 477 33.75 24.83 17.63
N ARG A 478 34.11 26.02 17.11
CA ARG A 478 35.46 26.60 17.33
C ARG A 478 35.78 26.85 18.82
N GLY A 479 34.76 27.01 19.66
CA GLY A 479 34.89 27.18 21.11
C GLY A 479 34.73 25.89 21.93
N ALA A 480 34.47 24.74 21.30
CA ALA A 480 34.15 23.49 22.00
C ALA A 480 35.24 22.42 21.77
N ALA A 481 35.91 21.99 22.82
CA ALA A 481 36.86 20.88 22.83
C ALA A 481 36.29 19.67 23.61
N ASP A 482 36.84 18.47 23.39
CA ASP A 482 36.49 17.27 24.17
C ASP A 482 34.97 16.95 24.19
N CYS A 483 34.35 16.94 23.02
CA CYS A 483 32.89 16.77 22.90
C CYS A 483 32.47 15.32 23.16
N SER A 484 31.44 15.11 23.99
CA SER A 484 30.77 13.82 24.17
C SER A 484 29.25 14.00 24.11
N LEU A 485 28.55 13.03 23.51
CA LEU A 485 27.10 13.09 23.30
C LEU A 485 26.37 12.12 24.22
N SER A 486 25.21 12.52 24.74
CA SER A 486 24.27 11.63 25.42
C SER A 486 22.85 11.82 24.91
N LEU A 487 22.18 10.70 24.63
CA LEU A 487 20.79 10.66 24.17
C LEU A 487 19.88 10.17 25.30
N ARG A 488 18.70 10.80 25.44
CA ARG A 488 17.62 10.37 26.32
C ARG A 488 16.26 10.63 25.66
N SER A 489 15.23 9.87 26.04
CA SER A 489 13.87 10.02 25.52
C SER A 489 12.90 10.51 26.59
N GLU A 490 11.85 11.19 26.12
CA GLU A 490 10.68 11.55 26.90
C GLU A 490 9.41 11.17 26.12
N PRO A 491 8.52 10.30 26.65
CA PRO A 491 8.67 9.58 27.93
C PRO A 491 9.88 8.63 27.94
N ALA A 492 10.41 8.36 29.13
CA ALA A 492 11.50 7.40 29.29
C ALA A 492 11.00 6.02 28.83
N MET A 493 11.76 5.40 27.92
CA MET A 493 11.44 4.08 27.38
C MET A 493 12.36 3.06 28.06
N GLU A 494 11.79 1.95 28.54
CA GLU A 494 12.57 0.85 29.09
C GLU A 494 13.28 0.10 27.94
N ASP A 495 14.59 -0.11 28.08
CA ASP A 495 15.31 -1.01 27.19
C ASP A 495 15.06 -2.45 27.65
N VAL A 496 14.16 -3.13 26.95
CA VAL A 496 13.79 -4.54 27.17
C VAL A 496 15.02 -5.48 27.14
N PHE A 497 16.14 -5.03 26.58
CA PHE A 497 17.37 -5.81 26.50
C PHE A 497 18.43 -5.46 27.54
N SER A 498 18.19 -4.44 28.40
CA SER A 498 19.19 -3.98 29.39
C SER A 498 19.55 -5.02 30.45
N ASN A 499 18.63 -5.93 30.81
CA ASN A 499 18.88 -7.00 31.78
C ASN A 499 19.68 -8.20 31.21
N MET A 500 20.12 -8.14 29.95
CA MET A 500 20.92 -9.19 29.29
C MET A 500 22.42 -8.84 29.30
N GLU A 501 22.95 -8.34 30.44
CA GLU A 501 24.32 -7.81 30.59
C GLU A 501 25.45 -8.81 30.24
N ASP A 502 25.19 -10.13 30.28
CA ASP A 502 26.19 -11.14 29.88
C ASP A 502 26.29 -11.38 28.36
N ARG A 503 25.47 -10.69 27.53
CA ARG A 503 25.22 -11.09 26.13
C ARG A 503 25.08 -9.94 25.12
N SER A 504 25.62 -8.75 25.42
CA SER A 504 25.55 -7.58 24.50
C SER A 504 26.25 -7.79 23.15
N GLY A 505 27.29 -8.65 23.11
CA GLY A 505 28.13 -8.85 21.93
C GLY A 505 27.38 -9.33 20.67
N GLY A 506 26.37 -10.19 20.84
CA GLY A 506 25.55 -10.67 19.72
C GLY A 506 24.67 -9.57 19.12
N MET A 507 24.19 -8.63 19.93
CA MET A 507 23.25 -7.60 19.52
C MET A 507 23.94 -6.36 18.94
N ASP A 508 25.10 -5.99 19.45
CA ASP A 508 25.95 -4.93 18.85
C ASP A 508 26.41 -5.33 17.42
N SER A 509 26.59 -6.63 17.18
CA SER A 509 26.92 -7.19 15.85
C SER A 509 25.81 -7.06 14.80
N LEU A 510 24.53 -7.01 15.22
CA LEU A 510 23.37 -6.79 14.33
C LEU A 510 23.16 -5.30 14.00
N LEU A 511 23.76 -4.42 14.80
CA LEU A 511 23.53 -2.97 14.76
C LEU A 511 24.60 -2.19 14.03
N LEU A 512 25.84 -2.65 14.11
CA LEU A 512 27.00 -1.96 13.57
C LEU A 512 27.57 -2.73 12.37
N SER A 513 26.96 -2.58 11.20
CA SER A 513 27.74 -2.73 9.96
C SER A 513 28.81 -1.63 10.03
N GLY A 514 30.09 -1.99 10.11
CA GLY A 514 31.21 -1.12 10.51
C GLY A 514 31.54 0.12 9.66
N ALA A 515 30.54 0.83 9.13
CA ALA A 515 30.67 1.99 8.25
C ALA A 515 30.40 3.34 8.92
N ASP A 516 29.76 3.39 10.10
CA ASP A 516 29.62 4.61 10.91
C ASP A 516 29.63 4.19 12.38
N ASN A 517 30.63 4.61 13.15
CA ASN A 517 30.69 4.36 14.59
C ASN A 517 30.06 5.59 15.28
N PRO A 518 28.78 5.55 15.69
CA PRO A 518 28.11 6.73 16.24
C PRO A 518 28.69 7.07 17.62
N ASP A 519 28.80 8.36 17.93
CA ASP A 519 29.31 8.81 19.24
C ASP A 519 28.36 8.47 20.39
N SER A 520 27.05 8.34 20.10
CA SER A 520 26.04 7.90 21.06
C SER A 520 24.87 7.23 20.36
N SER A 521 24.25 6.24 21.02
CA SER A 521 23.04 5.58 20.54
C SER A 521 22.04 5.39 21.67
N LEU A 522 20.75 5.44 21.34
CA LEU A 522 19.64 5.20 22.26
C LEU A 522 18.65 4.24 21.62
N ARG A 523 18.39 3.12 22.31
CA ARG A 523 17.39 2.14 21.90
C ARG A 523 16.04 2.48 22.50
N LEU A 524 15.00 2.41 21.68
CA LEU A 524 13.62 2.76 22.01
C LEU A 524 12.76 1.51 21.75
N CYS A 525 12.51 0.73 22.80
CA CYS A 525 11.70 -0.48 22.76
C CYS A 525 10.25 -0.18 23.16
N GLY A 526 9.31 -1.08 22.85
CA GLY A 526 7.93 -0.94 23.33
C GLY A 526 7.17 0.23 22.70
N LEU A 527 7.51 0.63 21.46
CA LEU A 527 6.88 1.79 20.79
C LEU A 527 5.36 1.65 20.69
N GLN A 528 4.82 0.42 20.70
CA GLN A 528 3.37 0.19 20.68
C GLN A 528 2.65 0.79 21.89
N ASN A 529 3.35 0.98 23.02
CA ASN A 529 2.81 1.52 24.27
C ASN A 529 2.78 3.05 24.32
N LEU A 530 3.32 3.72 23.29
CA LEU A 530 3.50 5.16 23.29
C LEU A 530 2.15 5.91 23.12
N GLN A 531 1.68 6.53 24.20
CA GLN A 531 0.42 7.29 24.19
C GLN A 531 0.60 8.75 23.73
N LYS A 532 1.75 9.37 24.01
CA LYS A 532 2.08 10.77 23.70
C LYS A 532 3.10 10.87 22.56
N SER A 533 3.48 12.08 22.17
CA SER A 533 4.62 12.29 21.27
C SER A 533 5.92 11.85 21.95
N LEU A 534 6.84 11.29 21.18
CA LEU A 534 8.18 10.93 21.64
C LEU A 534 9.12 12.10 21.35
N VAL A 535 9.78 12.59 22.39
CA VAL A 535 10.78 13.67 22.31
C VAL A 535 12.15 13.07 22.59
N ILE A 536 13.10 13.30 21.69
CA ILE A 536 14.50 12.93 21.88
C ILE A 536 15.25 14.15 22.40
N ARG A 537 15.83 14.00 23.59
CA ARG A 537 16.69 15.01 24.20
C ARG A 537 18.15 14.60 23.99
N LEU A 538 18.90 15.47 23.33
CA LEU A 538 20.32 15.31 23.03
C LEU A 538 21.13 16.30 23.87
N ASP A 539 22.01 15.79 24.72
CA ASP A 539 22.99 16.64 25.41
C ASP A 539 24.35 16.54 24.73
N LEU A 540 24.92 17.72 24.47
CA LEU A 540 26.31 17.89 24.10
C LEU A 540 27.08 18.34 25.33
N HIS A 541 27.98 17.49 25.79
CA HIS A 541 28.94 17.83 26.83
C HIS A 541 30.25 18.23 26.15
N TYR A 542 30.79 19.40 26.48
CA TYR A 542 32.05 19.88 25.91
C TYR A 542 32.83 20.71 26.91
N THR A 543 34.12 20.85 26.67
CA THR A 543 35.01 21.72 27.44
C THR A 543 35.17 23.03 26.67
N ASP A 544 34.72 24.12 27.27
CA ASP A 544 34.77 25.44 26.66
C ASP A 544 36.22 25.93 26.53
N SER A 545 36.59 26.39 25.34
CA SER A 545 37.98 26.68 24.99
C SER A 545 38.53 27.90 25.72
N ASP A 546 37.66 28.86 26.03
CA ASP A 546 38.00 30.12 26.67
C ASP A 546 38.01 30.01 28.20
N SER A 547 36.96 29.41 28.78
CA SER A 547 36.81 29.27 30.23
C SER A 547 37.41 28.00 30.83
N LYS A 548 37.78 27.01 30.00
CA LYS A 548 38.24 25.68 30.41
C LYS A 548 37.28 24.90 31.32
N LEU A 549 36.01 25.31 31.40
CA LEU A 549 34.97 24.64 32.19
C LEU A 549 34.19 23.65 31.33
N ARG A 550 33.77 22.54 31.93
CA ARG A 550 32.84 21.59 31.31
C ARG A 550 31.45 22.23 31.24
N ARG A 551 30.85 22.27 30.06
CA ARG A 551 29.51 22.79 29.78
C ARG A 551 28.65 21.68 29.20
N VAL A 552 27.35 21.81 29.40
CA VAL A 552 26.33 20.93 28.82
C VAL A 552 25.30 21.80 28.14
N GLU A 553 25.10 21.56 26.85
CA GLU A 553 24.01 22.16 26.08
C GLU A 553 23.02 21.07 25.69
N THR A 554 21.73 21.34 25.81
CA THR A 554 20.66 20.38 25.51
C THR A 554 19.83 20.88 24.33
N ARG A 555 19.50 19.96 23.41
CA ARG A 555 18.53 20.14 22.33
C ARG A 555 17.43 19.10 22.45
N GLU A 556 16.20 19.50 22.20
CA GLU A 556 15.03 18.61 22.21
C GLU A 556 14.42 18.57 20.82
N GLU A 557 14.12 17.37 20.34
CA GLU A 557 13.51 17.15 19.03
C GLU A 557 12.28 16.25 19.18
N ASP A 558 11.10 16.77 18.85
CA ASP A 558 9.85 16.02 18.83
C ASP A 558 9.76 15.21 17.53
N ILE A 559 9.77 13.89 17.67
CA ILE A 559 9.74 12.95 16.55
C ILE A 559 8.34 12.36 16.32
N GLY A 560 7.32 12.89 17.01
CA GLY A 560 5.95 12.43 16.84
C GLY A 560 5.72 11.06 17.46
N LYS A 561 4.84 10.29 16.82
CA LYS A 561 4.72 8.85 17.06
C LYS A 561 5.44 8.14 15.90
N PRO A 562 6.53 7.41 16.13
CA PRO A 562 7.22 6.69 15.06
C PRO A 562 6.66 5.28 14.87
N LEU A 563 6.74 4.75 13.64
CA LEU A 563 6.43 3.35 13.33
C LEU A 563 5.04 2.91 13.86
N VAL A 564 4.97 1.75 14.53
CA VAL A 564 3.72 1.17 15.03
C VAL A 564 2.97 2.09 16.01
N ALA A 565 3.66 3.02 16.68
CA ALA A 565 3.04 3.98 17.58
C ALA A 565 2.04 4.91 16.88
N ARG A 566 2.16 5.06 15.55
CA ARG A 566 1.20 5.81 14.73
C ARG A 566 -0.15 5.12 14.63
N SER A 567 -0.17 3.79 14.73
CA SER A 567 -1.43 3.05 14.80
C SER A 567 -2.09 3.30 16.15
N GLU A 568 -3.38 3.61 16.13
CA GLU A 568 -4.18 3.84 17.32
C GLU A 568 -4.55 2.52 18.03
N LEU A 569 -3.55 1.70 18.36
CA LEU A 569 -3.73 0.39 19.00
C LEU A 569 -4.54 0.46 20.31
N HIS A 570 -4.54 1.63 20.97
CA HIS A 570 -5.21 1.90 22.24
C HIS A 570 -6.61 2.52 22.12
N ARG A 571 -7.00 3.09 20.96
CA ARG A 571 -8.18 3.96 20.86
C ARG A 571 -9.48 3.22 20.51
N ARG A 572 -9.39 1.98 20.02
CA ARG A 572 -10.57 1.19 19.58
C ARG A 572 -11.54 0.74 20.70
N GLY A 573 -11.25 1.07 21.97
CA GLY A 573 -12.21 0.96 23.06
C GLY A 573 -13.26 2.10 23.11
N GLN A 574 -13.09 3.18 22.34
CA GLN A 574 -14.02 4.32 22.31
C GLN A 574 -14.29 4.78 20.86
N GLY A 575 -15.56 5.03 20.54
CA GLY A 575 -16.10 5.13 19.17
C GLY A 575 -15.44 6.17 18.24
N ARG A 576 -15.40 5.86 16.93
CA ARG A 576 -14.83 6.70 15.86
C ARG A 576 -15.81 7.76 15.34
N GLY A 577 -15.29 8.98 15.14
CA GLY A 577 -15.77 9.96 14.15
C GLY A 577 -14.62 10.34 13.19
N PRO A 578 -14.88 10.82 11.96
CA PRO A 578 -13.85 10.92 10.91
C PRO A 578 -13.22 12.32 10.84
N ALA A 579 -11.91 12.39 10.58
CA ALA A 579 -11.25 13.60 10.09
C ALA A 579 -10.19 13.26 9.04
N ALA A 580 -10.21 14.02 7.95
CA ALA A 580 -9.36 13.88 6.75
C ALA A 580 -8.06 14.71 6.87
N ARG A 581 -6.99 14.32 6.14
CA ARG A 581 -6.23 15.23 5.25
C ARG A 581 -4.98 14.61 4.56
N GLU A 582 -4.93 14.89 3.26
CA GLU A 582 -3.82 15.30 2.36
C GLU A 582 -2.40 14.68 2.50
N CYS A 583 -1.91 14.07 1.41
CA CYS A 583 -0.51 13.66 1.22
C CYS A 583 0.01 14.06 -0.17
N ARG A 584 1.25 14.57 -0.23
CA ARG A 584 2.02 14.82 -1.45
C ARG A 584 3.02 13.69 -1.68
N ALA A 585 3.29 13.39 -2.96
CA ALA A 585 4.07 12.23 -3.40
C ALA A 585 5.55 12.57 -3.69
N ALA A 586 6.45 11.65 -3.36
CA ALA A 586 7.76 11.50 -3.99
C ALA A 586 8.21 10.03 -3.89
N GLY A 587 8.87 9.52 -4.94
CA GLY A 587 9.32 8.15 -5.07
C GLY A 587 10.85 8.04 -5.14
N ALA A 588 11.39 6.90 -4.71
CA ALA A 588 12.76 6.47 -5.03
C ALA A 588 12.96 4.96 -4.79
N SER A 589 13.97 4.41 -5.46
CA SER A 589 14.31 3.01 -5.69
C SER A 589 15.31 2.41 -4.69
N PHE A 590 15.19 1.10 -4.40
CA PHE A 590 15.91 0.36 -3.35
C PHE A 590 17.28 -0.27 -3.73
N ARG A 591 18.18 -0.36 -2.73
CA ARG A 591 19.28 -1.34 -2.54
C ARG A 591 19.41 -1.68 -1.02
N PRO A 592 20.02 -2.83 -0.61
CA PRO A 592 19.75 -3.47 0.68
C PRO A 592 20.68 -3.03 1.85
N SER A 593 20.07 -2.79 3.02
CA SER A 593 20.61 -2.77 4.41
C SER A 593 19.48 -2.24 5.32
N THR A 594 19.61 -2.25 6.66
CA THR A 594 18.60 -1.78 7.64
C THR A 594 17.82 -0.53 7.18
N ARG A 595 16.50 -0.43 7.47
CA ARG A 595 15.70 0.76 7.09
C ARG A 595 16.31 1.98 7.79
N LYS A 596 17.13 2.75 7.08
CA LYS A 596 17.72 4.02 7.51
C LYS A 596 16.97 5.17 6.82
N ALA A 597 16.89 6.33 7.46
CA ALA A 597 16.33 7.53 6.84
C ALA A 597 17.23 8.01 5.67
N GLU A 598 16.71 8.07 4.44
CA GLU A 598 17.41 8.59 3.25
C GLU A 598 17.18 10.09 3.06
N ASN A 599 18.16 10.81 2.49
CA ASN A 599 18.03 12.22 2.10
C ASN A 599 17.80 12.35 0.59
N ALA A 600 16.84 13.20 0.20
CA ALA A 600 16.86 13.88 -1.09
C ALA A 600 17.98 14.95 -1.09
N ARG A 601 19.03 14.76 -1.89
CA ARG A 601 19.96 15.82 -2.29
C ARG A 601 20.33 15.59 -3.75
N ASP A 602 19.77 16.42 -4.63
CA ASP A 602 20.21 16.51 -6.03
C ASP A 602 21.68 16.95 -6.09
N PRO A 603 22.53 16.28 -6.89
CA PRO A 603 23.87 16.76 -7.15
C PRO A 603 23.85 17.90 -8.17
N VAL A 604 24.34 19.06 -7.72
CA VAL A 604 24.73 20.20 -8.55
C VAL A 604 25.77 19.75 -9.59
N SER A 605 25.36 19.72 -10.86
CA SER A 605 26.25 19.52 -12.02
C SER A 605 26.77 20.87 -12.51
N LYS A 606 28.10 21.03 -12.51
CA LYS A 606 28.83 22.21 -13.00
C LYS A 606 28.68 22.36 -14.52
N ARG A 607 28.56 23.63 -14.93
CA ARG A 607 28.56 24.15 -16.31
C ARG A 607 29.72 23.62 -17.17
N HIS A 608 29.40 23.21 -18.40
CA HIS A 608 30.21 23.49 -19.58
C HIS A 608 29.34 24.13 -20.66
N THR A 609 29.90 25.17 -21.25
CA THR A 609 29.41 26.08 -22.30
C THR A 609 29.08 25.39 -23.63
N ALA A 610 27.95 25.75 -24.24
CA ALA A 610 27.86 26.04 -25.68
C ALA A 610 26.56 26.78 -26.02
N GLN A 611 26.70 27.75 -26.92
CA GLN A 611 25.75 28.73 -27.45
C GLN A 611 24.45 28.16 -28.04
N GLY A 612 23.41 29.01 -28.09
CA GLY A 612 22.46 28.97 -29.20
C GLY A 612 21.04 29.46 -28.92
N ASN A 613 20.87 30.79 -28.92
CA ASN A 613 19.69 31.53 -29.39
C ASN A 613 18.32 31.34 -28.72
N GLU A 614 17.99 32.33 -27.90
CA GLU A 614 16.71 33.05 -27.82
C GLU A 614 16.25 33.59 -29.21
N PRO A 615 14.95 33.91 -29.42
CA PRO A 615 14.18 34.95 -28.71
C PRO A 615 12.89 34.42 -28.05
N GLU A 616 12.51 34.87 -26.84
CA GLU A 616 11.98 36.20 -26.47
C GLU A 616 10.72 36.60 -27.23
N GLU A 617 9.59 36.63 -26.52
CA GLU A 617 8.67 37.77 -26.33
C GLU A 617 7.57 37.28 -25.35
N ASN A 618 7.50 37.82 -24.12
CA ASN A 618 6.82 39.07 -23.74
C ASN A 618 5.32 39.04 -24.08
N ASP A 619 4.38 39.45 -23.25
CA ASP A 619 4.39 39.99 -21.89
C ASP A 619 2.91 40.12 -21.46
N GLU A 620 2.72 40.28 -20.16
CA GLU A 620 1.74 41.20 -19.57
C GLU A 620 0.22 40.91 -19.45
N ASN A 621 -0.18 40.92 -18.16
CA ASN A 621 -1.22 41.77 -17.55
C ASN A 621 -2.69 41.28 -17.46
N GLU A 622 -2.99 40.73 -16.28
CA GLU A 622 -4.07 41.09 -15.32
C GLU A 622 -4.63 42.55 -15.41
N PRO A 623 -5.68 42.98 -14.65
CA PRO A 623 -6.70 42.30 -13.82
C PRO A 623 -8.13 42.93 -13.96
N LEU A 624 -9.01 42.65 -12.98
CA LEU A 624 -10.20 43.43 -12.52
C LEU A 624 -11.54 43.15 -13.22
N ASP A 625 -12.70 43.14 -12.57
CA ASP A 625 -13.13 42.98 -11.17
C ASP A 625 -14.67 43.02 -11.20
N CYS A 626 -15.29 42.29 -10.28
CA CYS A 626 -16.54 42.56 -9.57
C CYS A 626 -17.90 42.94 -10.25
N ALA A 627 -18.91 42.24 -9.72
CA ALA A 627 -20.23 42.71 -9.25
C ALA A 627 -21.45 42.62 -10.18
N ALA A 628 -22.30 41.62 -9.91
CA ALA A 628 -23.59 41.80 -9.22
C ALA A 628 -24.16 40.45 -8.76
#